data_AF-A0A2H0TN02-F1
#
_entry.id   AF-A0A2H0TN02-F1
#
_cell.length_a   1.000
_cell.length_b   1.000
_cell.length_c   1.000
_cell.angle_alpha   90.00
_cell.angle_beta   90.00
_cell.angle_gamma   90.00
#
_symmetry.space_group_name_H-M   'P 1'
#
loop_
_entity.id
_entity.type
_entity.pdbx_description
1 polymer ?
#
loop_
_entity_poly.entity_id
_entity_poly.type
_entity_poly.pdbx_seq_one_letter_code
_entity_poly.pdbx_strand_id
1 'polypeptide(L)'
;MFFYFFLSKSEFILATSLFTALFIISYLTNFLKSVHLEKRKTIGEILYPFSLIILASFFYEDAFVMISSIAVMGFADGISGLYNLKHNKNSLKGSIIVFLITATAVLASYAIFYNQLIALALFKIILISMVVSVIEHYSYFGTDNLTVPVSTALLLNFLL
;
A
#
# COMPACT_ATOMS: atom_id res chain seq x y z
N MET A 1 -4.30 -0.67 -25.82
CA MET A 1 -4.14 -0.21 -24.43
C MET A 1 -5.07 -1.05 -23.59
N PHE A 2 -4.55 -1.93 -22.73
CA PHE A 2 -5.40 -2.66 -21.79
C PHE A 2 -5.88 -1.66 -20.73
N PHE A 3 -7.20 -1.45 -20.63
CA PHE A 3 -7.79 -0.69 -19.52
C PHE A 3 -7.75 -1.59 -18.26
N TYR A 4 -6.65 -1.51 -17.51
CA TYR A 4 -6.53 -2.23 -16.24
C TYR A 4 -7.43 -1.64 -15.14
N PHE A 5 -7.75 -0.35 -15.27
CA PHE A 5 -8.70 0.34 -14.41
C PHE A 5 -10.02 0.56 -15.15
N PHE A 6 -11.13 0.25 -14.49
CA PHE A 6 -12.48 0.50 -15.01
C PHE A 6 -12.84 2.00 -14.97
N LEU A 7 -12.24 2.73 -14.04
CA LEU A 7 -12.38 4.18 -13.91
C LEU A 7 -11.35 4.88 -14.81
N SER A 8 -11.61 6.12 -15.19
CA SER A 8 -10.59 7.06 -15.66
C SER A 8 -9.78 7.65 -14.51
N LYS A 9 -8.64 8.28 -14.80
CA LYS A 9 -7.79 8.97 -13.81
C LYS A 9 -8.59 9.95 -12.96
N SER A 10 -9.41 10.78 -13.61
CA SER A 10 -10.26 11.76 -12.96
C SER A 10 -11.31 11.12 -12.05
N GLU A 11 -11.96 10.05 -12.51
CA GLU A 11 -12.98 9.35 -11.71
C GLU A 11 -12.35 8.63 -10.51
N PHE A 12 -11.18 8.04 -10.68
CA PHE A 12 -10.43 7.41 -9.60
C PHE A 12 -10.01 8.43 -8.53
N ILE A 13 -9.44 9.56 -8.94
CA ILE A 13 -9.06 10.65 -8.03
C ILE A 13 -10.29 11.22 -7.33
N LEU A 14 -11.39 11.43 -8.06
CA LEU A 14 -12.63 11.92 -7.48
C LEU A 14 -13.17 10.95 -6.42
N ALA A 15 -13.28 9.66 -6.75
CA ALA A 15 -13.77 8.64 -5.83
C ALA A 15 -12.89 8.55 -4.56
N THR A 16 -11.57 8.49 -4.72
CA THR A 16 -10.63 8.42 -3.59
C THR A 16 -10.61 9.71 -2.76
N SER A 17 -10.84 10.87 -3.38
CA SER A 17 -11.02 12.15 -2.66
C SER A 17 -12.30 12.15 -1.81
N LEU A 18 -13.41 11.63 -2.35
CA LEU A 18 -14.67 11.49 -1.61
C LEU A 18 -14.52 10.55 -0.41
N PHE A 19 -13.83 9.41 -0.58
CA PHE A 19 -13.52 8.51 0.54
C PHE A 19 -12.60 9.17 1.58
N THR A 20 -11.59 9.90 1.16
CA THR A 20 -10.70 10.64 2.08
C THR A 20 -11.51 11.66 2.90
N ALA A 21 -12.38 12.43 2.26
CA ALA A 21 -13.26 13.38 2.94
C ALA A 21 -14.24 12.68 3.91
N LEU A 22 -14.82 11.56 3.49
CA LEU A 22 -15.70 10.74 4.33
C LEU A 22 -14.98 10.26 5.61
N PHE A 23 -13.75 9.75 5.49
CA PHE A 23 -13.00 9.30 6.65
C PHE A 23 -12.53 10.45 7.55
N ILE A 24 -12.20 11.62 6.99
CA ILE A 24 -11.95 12.82 7.79
C ILE A 24 -13.18 13.20 8.61
N ILE A 25 -14.36 13.26 7.99
CA ILE A 25 -15.62 13.56 8.69
C ILE A 25 -15.89 12.51 9.76
N SER A 26 -15.73 11.22 9.43
CA SER A 26 -15.89 10.11 10.37
C SER A 26 -14.96 10.24 11.58
N TYR A 27 -13.69 10.58 11.35
CA TYR A 27 -12.68 10.74 12.41
C TYR A 27 -13.01 11.90 13.37
N LEU A 28 -13.51 13.01 12.83
CA LEU A 28 -13.90 14.20 13.59
C LEU A 28 -15.22 14.01 14.37
N THR A 29 -16.18 13.30 13.78
CA THR A 29 -17.56 13.17 14.33
C THR A 29 -17.81 11.85 15.06
N ASN A 30 -16.91 10.87 14.96
CA ASN A 30 -17.12 9.48 15.37
C ASN A 30 -18.37 8.83 14.73
N PHE A 31 -18.73 9.24 13.51
CA PHE A 31 -19.91 8.74 12.82
C PHE A 31 -19.81 7.25 12.46
N LEU A 32 -18.68 6.79 11.92
CA LEU A 32 -18.47 5.37 11.57
C LEU A 32 -17.72 4.63 12.68
N LYS A 33 -18.37 4.45 13.84
CA LYS A 33 -17.75 3.78 15.01
C LYS A 33 -17.19 2.39 14.73
N SER A 34 -17.76 1.66 13.77
CA SER A 34 -17.30 0.32 13.37
C SER A 34 -15.97 0.32 12.60
N VAL A 35 -15.59 1.44 12.00
CA VAL A 35 -14.34 1.58 11.24
C VAL A 35 -13.20 2.02 12.18
N HIS A 36 -13.51 2.83 13.19
CA HIS A 36 -12.57 3.22 14.23
C HIS A 36 -12.31 2.06 15.21
N LEU A 37 -11.09 1.56 15.26
CA LEU A 37 -10.69 0.63 16.32
C LEU A 37 -10.79 1.33 17.69
N GLU A 38 -11.78 0.96 18.50
CA GLU A 38 -12.15 1.62 19.76
C GLU A 38 -11.00 1.82 20.76
N LYS A 39 -9.94 1.01 20.67
CA LYS A 39 -8.81 1.05 21.62
C LYS A 39 -7.72 2.05 21.26
N ARG A 40 -7.58 2.47 20.00
CA ARG A 40 -6.62 3.50 19.54
C ARG A 40 -7.09 4.14 18.24
N LYS A 41 -7.43 5.44 18.27
CA LYS A 41 -7.61 6.23 17.05
C LYS A 41 -6.30 6.29 16.27
N THR A 42 -6.25 5.70 15.09
CA THR A 42 -5.19 5.90 14.08
C THR A 42 -5.74 6.73 12.94
N ILE A 43 -4.86 7.36 12.15
CA ILE A 43 -5.25 8.14 10.96
C ILE A 43 -5.11 7.33 9.66
N GLY A 44 -4.79 6.04 9.77
CA GLY A 44 -4.51 5.17 8.62
C GLY A 44 -5.68 5.06 7.63
N GLU A 45 -6.92 5.08 8.12
CA GLU A 45 -8.13 5.09 7.28
C GLU A 45 -8.26 6.34 6.41
N ILE A 46 -7.71 7.48 6.85
CA ILE A 46 -7.64 8.71 6.05
C ILE A 46 -6.42 8.64 5.11
N LEU A 47 -5.29 8.18 5.64
CA LEU A 47 -4.02 8.17 4.93
C LEU A 47 -4.01 7.21 3.73
N TYR A 48 -4.70 6.07 3.83
CA TYR A 48 -4.75 5.11 2.73
C TYR A 48 -5.41 5.67 1.45
N PRO A 49 -6.67 6.13 1.44
CA PRO A 49 -7.27 6.71 0.24
C PRO A 49 -6.55 7.99 -0.20
N PHE A 50 -5.97 8.76 0.73
CA PHE A 50 -5.11 9.88 0.37
C PHE A 50 -3.86 9.44 -0.39
N SER A 51 -3.23 8.33 0.00
CA SER A 51 -2.12 7.72 -0.75
C SER A 51 -2.52 7.35 -2.18
N LEU A 52 -3.75 6.86 -2.38
CA LEU A 52 -4.27 6.50 -3.70
C LEU A 52 -4.43 7.71 -4.61
N ILE A 53 -4.78 8.88 -4.06
CA ILE A 53 -4.80 10.15 -4.80
C ILE A 53 -3.39 10.49 -5.30
N ILE A 54 -2.37 10.36 -4.44
CA ILE A 54 -0.97 10.60 -4.82
C ILE A 54 -0.55 9.61 -5.92
N LEU A 55 -0.79 8.31 -5.71
CA LEU A 55 -0.47 7.28 -6.70
C LEU A 55 -1.12 7.56 -8.05
N ALA A 56 -2.42 7.84 -8.08
CA ALA A 56 -3.13 8.15 -9.32
C ALA A 56 -2.66 9.48 -9.94
N SER A 57 -2.23 10.45 -9.14
CA SER A 57 -1.74 11.73 -9.68
C SER A 57 -0.48 11.53 -10.51
N PHE A 58 0.43 10.66 -10.09
CA PHE A 58 1.75 10.48 -10.70
C PHE A 58 1.89 9.23 -11.58
N PHE A 59 1.23 8.12 -11.23
CA PHE A 59 1.52 6.80 -11.80
C PHE A 59 0.32 6.13 -12.48
N TYR A 60 -0.81 6.83 -12.69
CA TYR A 60 -2.05 6.21 -13.19
C TYR A 60 -1.89 5.38 -14.47
N GLU A 61 -1.08 5.86 -15.41
CA GLU A 61 -0.86 5.22 -16.71
C GLU A 61 0.08 4.01 -16.60
N ASP A 62 0.83 3.90 -15.51
CA ASP A 62 1.70 2.78 -15.21
C ASP A 62 0.96 1.76 -14.33
N ALA A 63 0.26 0.85 -15.00
CA ALA A 63 -0.53 -0.19 -14.34
C ALA A 63 0.33 -1.11 -13.45
N PHE A 64 1.59 -1.38 -13.82
CA PHE A 64 2.48 -2.18 -12.99
C PHE A 64 2.77 -1.49 -11.66
N VAL A 65 3.17 -0.22 -11.70
CA VAL A 65 3.46 0.57 -10.50
C VAL A 65 2.21 0.74 -9.63
N MET A 66 1.07 1.09 -10.23
CA MET A 66 -0.18 1.29 -9.52
C MET A 66 -0.67 0.01 -8.82
N ILE A 67 -0.80 -1.10 -9.58
CA ILE A 67 -1.33 -2.35 -9.03
C ILE A 67 -0.39 -2.92 -7.97
N SER A 68 0.93 -2.90 -8.21
CA SER A 68 1.90 -3.39 -7.24
C SER A 68 1.79 -2.62 -5.92
N SER A 69 1.76 -1.28 -5.98
CA SER A 69 1.73 -0.44 -4.78
C SER A 69 0.45 -0.60 -3.97
N ILE A 70 -0.70 -0.71 -4.65
CA ILE A 70 -2.00 -0.97 -4.02
C ILE A 70 -2.02 -2.38 -3.40
N ALA A 71 -1.54 -3.39 -4.13
CA ALA A 71 -1.53 -4.78 -3.66
C ALA A 71 -0.62 -4.95 -2.43
N VAL A 72 0.58 -4.36 -2.47
CA VAL A 72 1.54 -4.40 -1.35
C VAL A 72 0.88 -3.87 -0.08
N MET A 73 0.29 -2.68 -0.13
CA MET A 73 -0.37 -2.10 1.04
C MET A 73 -1.59 -2.90 1.49
N GLY A 74 -2.45 -3.29 0.55
CA GLY A 74 -3.68 -4.02 0.85
C GLY A 74 -3.46 -5.39 1.50
N PHE A 75 -2.41 -6.11 1.08
CA PHE A 75 -2.05 -7.39 1.70
C PHE A 75 -1.20 -7.22 2.97
N ALA A 76 -0.26 -6.26 2.99
CA ALA A 76 0.68 -6.08 4.09
C ALA A 76 -0.05 -5.73 5.39
N ASP A 77 -0.93 -4.74 5.37
CA ASP A 77 -1.66 -4.29 6.55
C ASP A 77 -2.62 -5.36 7.07
N GLY A 78 -3.37 -6.01 6.15
CA GLY A 78 -4.29 -7.09 6.52
C GLY A 78 -3.59 -8.28 7.19
N ILE A 79 -2.49 -8.78 6.62
CA ILE A 79 -1.81 -9.98 7.13
C ILE A 79 -0.93 -9.64 8.34
N SER A 80 -0.19 -8.53 8.31
CA SER A 80 0.63 -8.09 9.45
C SER A 80 -0.24 -7.75 10.66
N GLY A 81 -1.37 -7.08 10.45
CA GLY A 81 -2.37 -6.78 11.48
C GLY A 81 -2.92 -8.05 12.14
N LEU A 82 -3.37 -9.03 11.35
CA LEU A 82 -3.86 -10.32 11.86
C LEU A 82 -2.79 -11.08 12.65
N TYR A 83 -1.54 -11.06 12.19
CA TYR A 83 -0.43 -11.68 12.89
C TYR A 83 -0.16 -11.02 14.25
N ASN A 84 -0.10 -9.70 14.26
CA ASN A 84 0.18 -8.91 15.47
C ASN A 84 -0.95 -9.02 16.51
N LEU A 85 -2.20 -9.19 16.07
CA LEU A 85 -3.34 -9.48 16.96
C LEU A 85 -3.20 -10.83 17.68
N LYS A 86 -2.68 -11.86 17.00
CA LYS A 86 -2.52 -13.20 17.57
C LYS A 86 -1.27 -13.35 18.45
N HIS A 87 -0.22 -12.60 18.17
CA HIS A 87 1.12 -12.84 18.73
C HIS A 87 1.68 -11.73 19.61
N ASN A 88 0.82 -10.86 20.18
CA ASN A 88 1.22 -9.70 21.00
C ASN A 88 2.28 -8.85 20.28
N LYS A 89 1.84 -8.05 19.31
CA LYS A 89 2.61 -7.05 18.53
C LYS A 89 4.13 -7.29 18.53
N ASN A 90 4.58 -8.14 17.61
CA ASN A 90 6.00 -8.41 17.40
C ASN A 90 6.48 -7.66 16.15
N SER A 91 7.06 -6.47 16.35
CA SER A 91 7.45 -5.56 15.26
C SER A 91 8.41 -6.20 14.27
N LEU A 92 9.33 -7.04 14.74
CA LEU A 92 10.31 -7.70 13.88
C LEU A 92 9.65 -8.71 12.93
N LYS A 93 8.67 -9.48 13.44
CA LYS A 93 7.91 -10.43 12.62
C LYS A 93 6.93 -9.73 11.67
N GLY A 94 6.35 -8.60 12.10
CA GLY A 94 5.55 -7.74 11.23
C GLY A 94 6.33 -7.29 10.00
N SER A 95 7.56 -6.79 10.19
CA SER A 95 8.39 -6.33 9.07
C SER A 95 8.87 -7.48 8.16
N ILE A 96 9.08 -8.69 8.69
CA ILE A 96 9.32 -9.90 7.86
C ILE A 96 8.10 -10.22 6.99
N ILE A 97 6.89 -10.12 7.54
CA ILE A 97 5.65 -10.34 6.79
C ILE A 97 5.52 -9.30 5.66
N VAL A 98 5.77 -8.03 5.96
CA VAL A 98 5.73 -6.94 4.97
C VAL A 98 6.78 -7.16 3.87
N PHE A 99 7.99 -7.60 4.22
CA PHE A 99 9.02 -7.96 3.25
C PHE A 99 8.53 -9.07 2.31
N LEU A 100 7.99 -10.16 2.85
CA LEU A 100 7.51 -11.30 2.05
C LEU A 100 6.34 -10.92 1.15
N ILE A 101 5.40 -10.13 1.68
CA ILE A 101 4.24 -9.63 0.92
C ILE A 101 4.70 -8.69 -0.19
N THR A 102 5.65 -7.80 0.10
CA THR A 102 6.19 -6.90 -0.93
C THR A 102 6.87 -7.69 -2.04
N ALA A 103 7.72 -8.64 -1.68
CA ALA A 103 8.44 -9.48 -2.64
C ALA A 103 7.47 -10.26 -3.52
N THR A 104 6.47 -10.90 -2.91
CA THR A 104 5.49 -11.73 -3.64
C THR A 104 4.53 -10.91 -4.49
N ALA A 105 3.99 -9.80 -3.98
CA ALA A 105 3.07 -8.94 -4.72
C ALA A 105 3.74 -8.27 -5.92
N VAL A 106 4.96 -7.74 -5.72
CA VAL A 106 5.74 -7.15 -6.82
C VAL A 106 6.17 -8.21 -7.81
N LEU A 107 6.63 -9.38 -7.36
CA LEU A 107 7.01 -10.48 -8.25
C LEU A 107 5.83 -10.96 -9.11
N ALA A 108 4.66 -11.14 -8.49
CA ALA A 108 3.45 -11.54 -9.20
C ALA A 108 3.05 -10.49 -10.25
N SER A 109 3.05 -9.21 -9.86
CA SER A 109 2.76 -8.11 -10.78
C SER A 109 3.77 -8.07 -11.92
N TYR A 110 5.06 -8.18 -11.61
CA TYR A 110 6.13 -8.14 -12.61
C TYR A 110 5.99 -9.29 -13.62
N ALA A 111 5.66 -10.50 -13.16
CA ALA A 111 5.41 -11.64 -14.02
C ALA A 111 4.20 -11.41 -14.95
N ILE A 112 3.12 -10.80 -14.45
CA ILE A 112 1.92 -10.48 -15.23
C ILE A 112 2.22 -9.44 -16.32
N PHE A 113 3.00 -8.39 -16.01
CA PHE A 113 3.20 -7.25 -16.89
C PHE A 113 4.37 -7.41 -17.88
N TYR A 114 5.45 -8.08 -17.49
CA TYR A 114 6.68 -8.17 -18.30
C TYR A 114 6.94 -9.56 -18.87
N ASN A 115 6.22 -10.59 -18.41
CA ASN A 115 6.27 -11.99 -18.90
C ASN A 115 7.69 -12.60 -19.02
N GLN A 116 8.68 -12.02 -18.35
CA GLN A 116 10.07 -12.46 -18.34
C GLN A 116 10.71 -12.13 -17.01
N LEU A 117 11.27 -13.12 -16.34
CA LEU A 117 11.93 -12.96 -15.05
C LEU A 117 13.44 -13.04 -15.21
N ILE A 118 14.10 -11.89 -15.15
CA ILE A 118 15.56 -11.77 -15.28
C ILE A 118 16.17 -11.64 -13.88
N ALA A 119 17.35 -12.22 -13.64
CA ALA A 119 18.02 -12.18 -12.34
C ALA A 119 18.19 -10.76 -11.77
N LEU A 120 18.43 -9.77 -12.63
CA LEU A 120 18.52 -8.36 -12.23
C LEU A 120 17.19 -7.83 -11.66
N ALA A 121 16.05 -8.25 -12.20
CA ALA A 121 14.74 -7.88 -11.68
C ALA A 121 14.49 -8.51 -10.30
N LEU A 122 14.88 -9.78 -10.10
CA LEU A 122 14.77 -10.43 -8.78
C LEU A 122 15.57 -9.70 -7.70
N PHE A 123 16.81 -9.33 -8.00
CA PHE A 123 17.64 -8.57 -7.06
C PHE A 123 16.98 -7.24 -6.68
N LYS A 124 16.45 -6.51 -7.67
CA LYS A 124 15.74 -5.24 -7.46
C LYS A 124 14.48 -5.45 -6.60
N ILE A 125 13.67 -6.47 -6.87
CA ILE A 125 12.47 -6.77 -6.07
C ILE A 125 12.82 -7.05 -4.61
N ILE A 126 13.88 -7.81 -4.35
CA ILE A 126 14.36 -8.07 -2.99
C ILE A 126 14.78 -6.76 -2.31
N LEU A 127 15.54 -5.91 -3.01
CA LEU A 127 15.97 -4.61 -2.49
C LEU A 127 14.77 -3.71 -2.15
N ILE A 128 13.80 -3.61 -3.06
CA ILE A 128 12.56 -2.84 -2.86
C ILE A 128 11.83 -3.36 -1.62
N SER A 129 11.67 -4.68 -1.50
CA SER A 129 10.98 -5.32 -0.39
C SER A 129 11.65 -5.05 0.95
N MET A 130 12.99 -4.99 0.96
CA MET A 130 13.78 -4.68 2.15
C MET A 130 13.64 -3.22 2.57
N VAL A 131 13.64 -2.29 1.61
CA VAL A 131 13.44 -0.85 1.91
C VAL A 131 12.02 -0.60 2.43
N VAL A 132 11.01 -1.17 1.77
CA VAL A 132 9.60 -1.01 2.16
C VAL A 132 9.34 -1.59 3.55
N SER A 133 9.91 -2.76 3.89
CA SER A 133 9.74 -3.33 5.23
C SER A 133 10.40 -2.49 6.33
N VAL A 134 11.53 -1.83 6.04
CA VAL A 134 12.16 -0.88 6.96
C VAL A 134 11.28 0.36 7.15
N ILE A 135 10.69 0.89 6.07
CA ILE A 135 9.75 2.03 6.13
C ILE A 135 8.52 1.68 6.99
N GLU A 136 7.96 0.48 6.83
CA GLU A 136 6.86 0.00 7.67
C GLU A 136 7.28 -0.11 9.14
N HIS A 137 8.47 -0.66 9.41
CA HIS A 137 8.96 -0.85 10.78
C HIS A 137 8.96 0.44 11.61
N TYR A 138 9.32 1.55 10.95
CA TYR A 138 9.38 2.88 11.57
C TYR A 138 8.08 3.69 11.43
N SER A 139 7.02 3.10 10.87
CA SER A 139 5.73 3.76 10.73
C SER A 139 4.93 3.66 12.04
N TYR A 140 4.30 4.77 12.43
CA TYR A 140 3.53 4.88 13.67
C TYR A 140 2.17 5.50 13.38
N PHE A 141 1.16 5.21 14.20
CA PHE A 141 -0.18 5.82 14.11
C PHE A 141 -0.90 5.66 12.74
N GLY A 142 -0.53 4.64 11.96
CA GLY A 142 -1.12 4.36 10.64
C GLY A 142 -0.43 5.10 9.49
N THR A 143 0.76 5.68 9.69
CA THR A 143 1.51 6.36 8.62
C THR A 143 1.96 5.42 7.51
N ASP A 144 2.09 4.13 7.81
CA ASP A 144 2.34 3.04 6.85
C ASP A 144 1.32 3.03 5.72
N ASN A 145 0.05 3.37 6.01
CA ASN A 145 -1.00 3.50 5.01
C ASN A 145 -0.74 4.57 3.94
N LEU A 146 0.21 5.48 4.19
CA LEU A 146 0.71 6.43 3.20
C LEU A 146 2.10 6.03 2.71
N THR A 147 3.03 5.76 3.63
CA THR A 147 4.45 5.60 3.30
C THR A 147 4.73 4.32 2.54
N VAL A 148 4.08 3.20 2.88
CA VAL A 148 4.27 1.91 2.19
C VAL A 148 3.85 1.97 0.72
N PRO A 149 2.62 2.34 0.35
CA PRO A 149 2.22 2.38 -1.05
C PRO A 149 3.00 3.44 -1.85
N VAL A 150 3.24 4.63 -1.29
CA VAL A 150 3.98 5.69 -1.99
C VAL A 150 5.45 5.33 -2.19
N SER A 151 6.13 4.80 -1.17
CA SER A 151 7.53 4.37 -1.29
C SER A 151 7.68 3.18 -2.25
N THR A 152 6.74 2.23 -2.23
CA THR A 152 6.68 1.14 -3.20
C THR A 152 6.61 1.70 -4.62
N ALA A 153 5.71 2.64 -4.88
CA ALA A 153 5.55 3.23 -6.22
C ALA A 153 6.81 3.93 -6.71
N LEU A 154 7.42 4.75 -5.84
CA LEU A 154 8.67 5.45 -6.16
C LEU A 154 9.80 4.46 -6.44
N LEU A 155 10.00 3.47 -5.57
CA LEU A 155 11.06 2.48 -5.71
C LEU A 155 10.88 1.63 -6.97
N LEU A 156 9.65 1.24 -7.31
CA LEU A 156 9.34 0.57 -8.57
C LEU A 156 9.71 1.47 -9.74
N ASN A 157 9.16 2.69 -9.81
CA ASN A 157 9.41 3.61 -10.91
C ASN A 157 10.91 3.95 -11.12
N PHE A 158 11.70 4.00 -10.05
CA PHE A 158 13.15 4.26 -10.15
C PHE A 158 13.99 3.03 -10.48
N LEU A 159 13.56 1.83 -10.10
CA LEU A 159 14.38 0.62 -10.19
C LEU A 159 13.92 -0.36 -11.26
N LEU A 160 12.63 -0.44 -11.60
CA LEU A 160 12.03 -1.43 -12.51
C LEU A 160 11.23 -0.76 -13.62
#